data_AF-G1UW46-F1
#
_entry.id   AF-G1UW46-F1
#
_cell.length_a   1.000
_cell.length_b   1.000
_cell.length_c   1.000
_cell.angle_alpha   90.00
_cell.angle_beta   90.00
_cell.angle_gamma   90.00
#
_symmetry.space_group_name_H-M   'P 1'
#
loop_
_entity.id
_entity.type
_entity.pdbx_description
1 polymer ?
#
loop_
_entity_poly.entity_id
_entity_poly.type
_entity_poly.pdbx_seq_one_letter_code
_entity_poly.pdbx_strand_id
1 'polypeptide(L)'
;MLKQNRRNLIQYARKKEAAELAEAKARLRQEQAAPPYESWNDFLRRHADQGDEAALAVLRSRKQSVELEDPSITPRPPALDNIKAEYAEKQVEVLADTDQSRKGKKTLLAYLRMEEVLKEEALRGLAVRPEDMTRSVDAKGAVVFTLPGGGKVRDTGKEVLFSGADELAAKVAEGYARKKWGTQLSVYKNCVRFELKHDYSLKSHKKYRDITR
;
A
#
# COMPACT_ATOMS: atom_id res chain seq x y z
N MET A 1 -35.12 5.58 -27.86
CA MET A 1 -35.46 4.51 -26.88
C MET A 1 -34.55 3.27 -26.94
N LEU A 2 -34.04 2.84 -28.11
CA LEU A 2 -33.22 1.62 -28.25
C LEU A 2 -31.89 1.59 -27.45
N LYS A 3 -31.21 2.74 -27.27
CA LYS A 3 -29.91 2.81 -26.57
C LYS A 3 -30.00 2.54 -25.05
N GLN A 4 -31.12 2.92 -24.43
CA GLN A 4 -31.38 2.68 -23.00
C GLN A 4 -31.53 1.18 -22.72
N ASN A 5 -32.25 0.48 -23.61
CA ASN A 5 -32.53 -0.95 -23.50
C ASN A 5 -31.25 -1.79 -23.65
N ARG A 6 -30.36 -1.44 -24.59
CA ARG A 6 -29.05 -2.10 -24.75
C ARG A 6 -28.16 -1.94 -23.51
N ARG A 7 -28.15 -0.76 -22.87
CA ARG A 7 -27.38 -0.53 -21.64
C ARG A 7 -27.91 -1.36 -20.47
N ASN A 8 -29.23 -1.43 -20.34
CA ASN A 8 -29.88 -2.26 -19.31
C ASN A 8 -29.56 -3.75 -19.51
N LEU A 9 -29.56 -4.23 -20.76
CA LEU A 9 -29.21 -5.61 -21.09
C LEU A 9 -27.75 -5.95 -20.74
N ILE A 10 -26.80 -5.04 -21.02
CA ILE A 10 -25.39 -5.22 -20.64
C ILE A 10 -25.23 -5.23 -19.12
N GLN A 11 -25.95 -4.37 -18.40
CA GLN A 11 -25.92 -4.37 -16.94
C GLN A 11 -26.50 -5.67 -16.36
N TYR A 12 -27.59 -6.17 -16.95
CA TYR A 12 -28.18 -7.44 -16.55
C TYR A 12 -27.19 -8.61 -16.76
N ALA A 13 -26.56 -8.68 -17.93
CA ALA A 13 -25.55 -9.70 -18.24
C ALA A 13 -24.39 -9.68 -17.23
N ARG A 14 -23.84 -8.49 -16.93
CA ARG A 14 -22.75 -8.34 -15.95
C ARG A 14 -23.16 -8.75 -14.54
N LYS A 15 -24.39 -8.44 -14.14
CA LYS A 15 -24.91 -8.85 -12.82
C LYS A 15 -25.07 -10.37 -12.74
N LYS A 16 -25.51 -11.00 -13.83
CA LYS A 16 -25.65 -12.46 -13.93
C LYS A 16 -24.29 -13.16 -13.87
N GLU A 17 -23.32 -12.72 -14.66
CA GLU A 17 -21.94 -13.24 -14.63
C GLU A 17 -21.29 -13.06 -13.24
N ALA A 18 -21.52 -11.92 -12.59
CA ALA A 18 -21.03 -11.68 -11.24
C ALA A 18 -21.66 -12.63 -10.20
N ALA A 19 -22.96 -12.94 -10.34
CA ALA A 19 -23.64 -13.90 -9.48
C ALA A 19 -23.10 -15.33 -9.70
N GLU A 20 -22.90 -15.75 -10.95
CA GLU A 20 -22.33 -17.06 -11.28
C GLU A 20 -20.89 -17.21 -10.74
N LEU A 21 -20.07 -16.16 -10.82
CA LEU A 21 -18.73 -16.16 -10.23
C LEU A 21 -18.75 -16.20 -8.70
N ALA A 22 -19.72 -15.54 -8.06
CA ALA A 22 -19.89 -15.59 -6.62
C ALA A 22 -20.31 -16.98 -6.15
N GLU A 23 -21.23 -17.63 -6.86
CA GLU A 23 -21.65 -19.00 -6.59
C GLU A 23 -20.50 -20.00 -6.80
N ALA A 24 -19.72 -19.87 -7.88
CA ALA A 24 -18.56 -20.72 -8.13
C ALA A 24 -17.50 -20.59 -7.02
N LYS A 25 -17.24 -19.37 -6.56
CA LYS A 25 -16.33 -19.13 -5.42
C LYS A 25 -16.89 -19.67 -4.10
N ALA A 26 -18.20 -19.58 -3.89
CA ALA A 26 -18.84 -20.12 -2.70
C ALA A 26 -18.77 -21.66 -2.68
N ARG A 27 -18.97 -22.33 -3.83
CA ARG A 27 -18.78 -23.78 -3.98
C ARG A 27 -17.34 -24.19 -3.71
N LEU A 28 -16.37 -23.51 -4.31
CA LEU A 28 -14.94 -23.78 -4.06
C LEU A 28 -14.57 -23.60 -2.58
N ARG A 29 -15.15 -22.60 -1.90
CA ARG A 29 -14.95 -22.38 -0.47
C ARG A 29 -15.62 -23.45 0.40
N GLN A 30 -16.79 -23.95 0.01
CA GLN A 30 -17.44 -25.09 0.68
C GLN A 30 -16.67 -26.40 0.45
N GLU A 31 -16.12 -26.62 -0.75
CA GLU A 31 -15.23 -27.75 -1.05
C GLU A 31 -13.89 -27.65 -0.28
N GLN A 32 -13.43 -26.43 0.03
CA GLN A 32 -12.28 -26.17 0.89
C GLN A 32 -12.62 -26.16 2.39
N ALA A 33 -13.82 -26.60 2.80
CA ALA A 33 -14.17 -26.72 4.20
C ALA A 33 -13.29 -27.80 4.87
N ALA A 34 -12.40 -27.31 5.73
CA ALA A 34 -11.31 -27.99 6.44
C ALA A 34 -10.02 -28.19 5.60
N PRO A 35 -8.98 -27.35 5.78
CA PRO A 35 -7.64 -27.77 5.40
C PRO A 35 -7.32 -29.07 6.17
N PRO A 36 -6.77 -30.12 5.52
CA PRO A 36 -6.43 -31.38 6.19
C PRO A 36 -5.40 -31.25 7.35
N TYR A 37 -4.83 -30.05 7.51
CA TYR A 37 -3.85 -29.67 8.51
C TYR A 37 -4.14 -28.25 8.99
N GLU A 38 -4.04 -28.00 10.29
CA GLU A 38 -4.27 -26.67 10.88
C GLU A 38 -3.08 -25.72 10.65
N SER A 39 -1.90 -26.27 10.33
CA SER A 39 -0.72 -25.51 9.94
C SER A 39 0.29 -26.37 9.16
N TRP A 40 1.20 -25.73 8.42
CA TRP A 40 2.31 -26.42 7.74
C TRP A 40 3.21 -27.23 8.69
N ASN A 41 3.33 -26.79 9.94
CA ASN A 41 4.10 -27.50 10.96
C ASN A 41 3.41 -28.80 11.37
N ASP A 42 2.08 -28.79 11.43
CA ASP A 42 1.27 -29.95 11.77
C ASP A 42 1.33 -31.03 10.66
N PHE A 43 1.32 -30.58 9.40
CA PHE A 43 1.58 -31.44 8.24
C PHE A 43 2.95 -32.12 8.33
N LEU A 44 4.03 -31.38 8.60
CA LEU A 44 5.38 -31.92 8.69
C LEU A 44 5.57 -32.87 9.88
N ARG A 45 4.94 -32.61 11.03
CA ARG A 45 4.99 -33.51 12.19
C ARG A 45 4.35 -34.85 11.88
N ARG A 46 3.15 -34.83 11.30
CA ARG A 46 2.44 -36.06 10.93
C ARG A 46 3.18 -36.88 9.88
N HIS A 47 3.82 -36.21 8.91
CA HIS A 47 4.67 -36.88 7.92
C HIS A 47 5.95 -37.46 8.56
N ALA A 48 6.58 -36.73 9.48
CA ALA A 48 7.74 -37.24 10.23
C ALA A 48 7.38 -38.45 11.12
N ASP A 49 6.20 -38.43 11.75
CA ASP A 49 5.67 -39.56 12.55
C ASP A 49 5.37 -40.80 11.68
N GLN A 50 5.12 -40.60 10.38
CA GLN A 50 4.97 -41.67 9.39
C GLN A 50 6.33 -42.17 8.83
N GLY A 51 7.45 -41.61 9.31
CA GLY A 51 8.80 -41.99 8.90
C GLY A 51 9.36 -41.23 7.70
N ASP A 52 8.74 -40.12 7.29
CA ASP A 52 9.27 -39.26 6.22
C ASP A 52 10.52 -38.51 6.71
N GLU A 53 11.69 -39.01 6.28
CA GLU A 53 12.98 -38.43 6.63
C GLU A 53 13.15 -36.99 6.10
N ALA A 54 12.50 -36.63 5.00
CA ALA A 54 12.56 -35.26 4.46
C ALA A 54 11.77 -34.30 5.34
N ALA A 55 10.56 -34.68 5.77
CA ALA A 55 9.78 -33.89 6.72
C ALA A 55 10.53 -33.73 8.06
N LEU A 56 11.16 -34.81 8.52
CA LEU A 56 11.95 -34.83 9.74
C LEU A 56 13.22 -33.98 9.61
N ALA A 57 13.88 -33.97 8.45
CA ALA A 57 15.01 -33.12 8.15
C ALA A 57 14.62 -31.63 8.12
N VAL A 58 13.47 -31.27 7.54
CA VAL A 58 12.95 -29.90 7.56
C VAL A 58 12.64 -29.43 8.99
N LEU A 59 12.05 -30.30 9.83
CA LEU A 59 11.79 -30.00 11.25
C LEU A 59 13.10 -29.85 12.06
N ARG A 60 14.13 -30.66 11.77
CA ARG A 60 15.46 -30.55 12.38
C ARG A 60 16.21 -29.31 11.90
N SER A 61 16.18 -29.00 10.60
CA SER A 61 16.79 -27.82 9.99
C SER A 61 16.19 -26.52 10.51
N ARG A 62 14.89 -26.47 10.80
CA ARG A 62 14.27 -25.32 11.47
C ARG A 62 14.70 -25.13 12.94
N LYS A 63 15.07 -26.22 13.63
CA LYS A 63 15.59 -26.18 15.01
C LYS A 63 17.09 -25.88 15.06
N GLN A 64 17.82 -26.25 14.02
CA GLN A 64 19.21 -25.86 13.82
C GLN A 64 19.19 -24.43 13.28
N SER A 65 19.38 -23.47 14.16
CA SER A 65 19.59 -22.07 13.80
C SER A 65 20.79 -21.95 12.87
N VAL A 66 20.53 -22.06 11.56
CA VAL A 66 21.37 -21.46 10.54
C VAL A 66 21.21 -19.96 10.75
N GLU A 67 22.34 -19.33 11.04
CA GLU A 67 22.53 -17.88 10.97
C GLU A 67 22.27 -17.45 9.53
N LEU A 68 20.99 -17.35 9.18
CA LEU A 68 20.55 -16.67 7.98
C LEU A 68 20.64 -15.18 8.31
N GLU A 69 21.75 -14.58 7.89
CA GLU A 69 21.82 -13.16 7.59
C GLU A 69 20.74 -12.82 6.56
N ASP A 70 19.55 -12.53 7.05
CA ASP A 70 18.59 -11.61 6.45
C ASP A 70 17.76 -11.03 7.61
N PRO A 71 18.13 -9.87 8.17
CA PRO A 71 17.41 -9.26 9.30
C PRO A 71 16.05 -8.65 8.91
N SER A 72 15.39 -9.14 7.87
CA SER A 72 14.15 -8.56 7.32
C SER A 72 12.86 -9.31 7.69
N ILE A 73 12.92 -10.41 8.44
CA ILE A 73 11.73 -11.08 8.99
C ILE A 73 11.78 -11.04 10.52
N THR A 74 11.96 -9.84 11.08
CA THR A 74 11.34 -9.58 12.38
C THR A 74 9.83 -9.75 12.19
N PRO A 75 9.11 -10.57 12.98
CA PRO A 75 7.66 -10.49 13.00
C PRO A 75 7.29 -9.03 13.22
N ARG A 76 6.56 -8.45 12.27
CA ARG A 76 6.12 -7.07 12.34
C ARG A 76 5.55 -6.86 13.76
N PRO A 77 6.08 -5.91 14.56
CA PRO A 77 5.60 -5.72 15.91
C PRO A 77 4.07 -5.56 15.87
N PRO A 78 3.31 -6.22 16.77
CA PRO A 78 1.85 -6.09 16.81
C PRO A 78 1.40 -4.62 16.92
N ALA A 79 2.27 -3.76 17.44
CA ALA A 79 2.10 -2.31 17.47
C ALA A 79 1.91 -1.68 16.07
N LEU A 80 2.60 -2.14 15.02
CA LEU A 80 2.46 -1.58 13.66
C LEU A 80 1.10 -1.95 13.05
N ASP A 81 0.62 -3.17 13.28
CA ASP A 81 -0.68 -3.59 12.76
C ASP A 81 -1.83 -2.92 13.53
N ASN A 82 -1.66 -2.69 14.84
CA ASN A 82 -2.59 -1.89 15.64
C ASN A 82 -2.68 -0.43 15.16
N ILE A 83 -1.56 0.21 14.86
CA ILE A 83 -1.54 1.57 14.27
C ILE A 83 -2.29 1.56 12.95
N LYS A 84 -2.04 0.59 12.07
CA LYS A 84 -2.73 0.51 10.77
C LYS A 84 -4.24 0.32 10.93
N ALA A 85 -4.67 -0.51 11.88
CA ALA A 85 -6.08 -0.70 12.16
C ALA A 85 -6.75 0.60 12.66
N GLU A 86 -6.14 1.27 13.65
CA GLU A 86 -6.62 2.54 14.20
C GLU A 86 -6.78 3.61 13.09
N TYR A 87 -5.78 3.74 12.21
CA TYR A 87 -5.81 4.72 11.14
C TYR A 87 -6.73 4.32 9.98
N ALA A 88 -6.93 3.03 9.73
CA ALA A 88 -7.93 2.56 8.76
C ALA A 88 -9.35 2.93 9.21
N GLU A 89 -9.67 2.78 10.50
CA GLU A 89 -10.96 3.17 11.07
C GLU A 89 -11.22 4.67 10.90
N LYS A 90 -10.23 5.51 11.27
CA LYS A 90 -10.32 6.97 11.08
C LYS A 90 -10.50 7.37 9.62
N GLN A 91 -9.85 6.67 8.69
CA GLN A 91 -10.01 6.94 7.26
C GLN A 91 -11.42 6.57 6.78
N VAL A 92 -11.99 5.47 7.26
CA VAL A 92 -13.36 5.06 6.96
C VAL A 92 -14.36 6.07 7.50
N GLU A 93 -14.16 6.57 8.72
CA GLU A 93 -14.99 7.61 9.33
C GLU A 93 -15.03 8.88 8.48
N VAL A 94 -13.86 9.40 8.07
CA VAL A 94 -13.76 10.59 7.20
C VAL A 94 -14.43 10.36 5.83
N LEU A 95 -14.38 9.13 5.31
CA LEU A 95 -15.05 8.79 4.06
C LEU A 95 -16.58 8.74 4.22
N ALA A 96 -17.07 8.23 5.35
CA ALA A 96 -18.48 8.09 5.68
C ALA A 96 -19.17 9.43 6.00
N ASP A 97 -18.44 10.38 6.58
CA ASP A 97 -18.95 11.71 6.94
C ASP A 97 -19.56 12.44 5.72
N THR A 98 -20.86 12.67 5.70
CA THR A 98 -21.54 13.32 4.56
C THR A 98 -21.43 14.84 4.58
N ASP A 99 -21.07 15.43 5.71
CA ASP A 99 -21.09 16.88 5.91
C ASP A 99 -19.85 17.54 5.33
N GLN A 100 -18.79 16.75 5.09
CA GLN A 100 -17.56 17.25 4.51
C GLN A 100 -17.54 17.32 3.00
N SER A 101 -17.09 18.49 2.52
CA SER A 101 -16.81 18.71 1.11
C SER A 101 -15.74 17.73 0.60
N ARG A 102 -15.79 17.39 -0.69
CA ARG A 102 -14.79 16.52 -1.34
C ARG A 102 -13.35 17.01 -1.15
N LYS A 103 -13.15 18.33 -1.07
CA LYS A 103 -11.83 18.94 -0.83
C LYS A 103 -11.40 18.74 0.63
N GLY A 104 -12.30 18.98 1.59
CA GLY A 104 -12.06 18.74 3.01
C GLY A 104 -11.68 17.28 3.29
N LYS A 105 -12.44 16.33 2.77
CA LYS A 105 -12.13 14.90 2.88
C LYS A 105 -10.73 14.54 2.37
N LYS A 106 -10.35 15.06 1.20
CA LYS A 106 -9.01 14.81 0.62
C LYS A 106 -7.91 15.34 1.53
N THR A 107 -8.09 16.53 2.10
CA THR A 107 -7.14 17.15 3.03
C THR A 107 -7.02 16.33 4.31
N LEU A 108 -8.14 15.92 4.93
CA LEU A 108 -8.12 15.10 6.13
C LEU A 108 -7.48 13.73 5.91
N LEU A 109 -7.80 13.07 4.79
CA LEU A 109 -7.16 11.80 4.43
C LEU A 109 -5.65 11.97 4.22
N ALA A 110 -5.20 13.11 3.69
CA ALA A 110 -3.79 13.40 3.57
C ALA A 110 -3.13 13.58 4.94
N TYR A 111 -3.80 14.24 5.89
CA TYR A 111 -3.33 14.41 7.27
C TYR A 111 -3.22 13.07 8.00
N LEU A 112 -4.29 12.27 8.00
CA LEU A 112 -4.30 10.95 8.62
C LEU A 112 -3.19 10.04 8.05
N ARG A 113 -2.98 10.09 6.73
CA ARG A 113 -1.89 9.34 6.09
C ARG A 113 -0.52 9.79 6.58
N MET A 114 -0.31 11.09 6.77
CA MET A 114 0.97 11.60 7.26
C MET A 114 1.21 11.22 8.72
N GLU A 115 0.19 11.33 9.58
CA GLU A 115 0.28 10.90 10.98
C GLU A 115 0.58 9.39 11.10
N GLU A 116 -0.07 8.57 10.27
CA GLU A 116 0.19 7.13 10.21
C GLU A 116 1.65 6.85 9.83
N VAL A 117 2.19 7.54 8.82
CA VAL A 117 3.60 7.41 8.42
C VAL A 117 4.54 7.81 9.56
N LEU A 118 4.29 8.93 10.24
CA LEU A 118 5.13 9.37 11.35
C LEU A 118 5.12 8.38 12.52
N LYS A 119 3.95 7.83 12.87
CA LYS A 119 3.85 6.79 13.92
C LYS A 119 4.54 5.49 13.52
N GLU A 120 4.42 5.06 12.26
CA GLU A 120 5.14 3.89 11.75
C GLU A 120 6.66 4.10 11.76
N GLU A 121 7.14 5.27 11.33
CA GLU A 121 8.57 5.59 11.33
C GLU A 121 9.12 5.83 12.75
N ALA A 122 8.30 6.31 13.70
CA ALA A 122 8.68 6.41 15.10
C ALA A 122 8.99 5.05 15.72
N LEU A 123 8.23 4.02 15.38
CA LEU A 123 8.54 2.64 15.76
C LEU A 123 9.82 2.10 15.10
N ARG A 124 10.27 2.70 14.00
CA ARG A 124 11.54 2.40 13.32
C ARG A 124 12.71 3.27 13.79
N GLY A 125 12.50 4.11 14.82
CA GLY A 125 13.54 4.95 15.42
C GLY A 125 13.57 6.40 14.95
N LEU A 126 12.61 6.86 14.14
CA LEU A 126 12.52 8.27 13.77
C LEU A 126 11.89 9.09 14.91
N ALA A 127 12.65 9.95 15.57
CA ALA A 127 12.18 10.77 16.68
C ALA A 127 11.34 12.00 16.23
N VAL A 128 10.46 11.84 15.25
CA VAL A 128 9.52 12.89 14.84
C VAL A 128 8.13 12.50 15.25
N ARG A 129 7.57 13.27 16.18
CA ARG A 129 6.20 13.06 16.61
C ARG A 129 5.23 13.79 15.68
N PRO A 130 4.02 13.26 15.47
CA PRO A 130 2.99 13.94 14.69
C PRO A 130 2.67 15.36 15.20
N GLU A 131 2.79 15.59 16.50
CA GLU A 131 2.47 16.87 17.15
C GLU A 131 3.49 17.98 16.82
N ASP A 132 4.73 17.61 16.50
CA ASP A 132 5.80 18.55 16.16
C ASP A 132 5.72 19.03 14.69
N MET A 133 4.82 18.43 13.91
CA MET A 133 4.60 18.76 12.51
C MET A 133 3.47 19.77 12.35
N THR A 134 3.72 20.83 11.59
CA THR A 134 2.66 21.77 11.19
C THR A 134 2.06 21.39 9.85
N ARG A 135 0.74 21.59 9.72
CA ARG A 135 -0.05 21.27 8.53
C ARG A 135 -0.72 22.52 7.97
N SER A 136 -0.66 22.68 6.66
CA SER A 136 -1.29 23.80 5.96
C SER A 136 -1.78 23.36 4.58
N VAL A 137 -2.68 24.15 3.99
CA VAL A 137 -3.17 23.95 2.62
C VAL A 137 -2.79 25.18 1.81
N ASP A 138 -2.08 24.97 0.72
CA ASP A 138 -1.71 26.03 -0.22
C ASP A 138 -2.96 26.58 -0.96
N ALA A 139 -2.87 27.77 -1.56
CA ALA A 139 -3.94 28.38 -2.35
C ALA A 139 -4.42 27.47 -3.51
N LYS A 140 -3.54 26.58 -3.99
CA LYS A 140 -3.83 25.58 -5.03
C LYS A 140 -4.51 24.31 -4.49
N GLY A 141 -4.73 24.21 -3.18
CA GLY A 141 -5.29 23.03 -2.51
C GLY A 141 -4.29 21.90 -2.28
N ALA A 142 -2.99 22.17 -2.43
CA ALA A 142 -1.94 21.20 -2.12
C ALA A 142 -1.70 21.18 -0.61
N VAL A 143 -1.56 19.98 -0.04
CA VAL A 143 -1.35 19.82 1.39
C VAL A 143 0.14 19.93 1.69
N VAL A 144 0.52 20.84 2.59
CA VAL A 144 1.91 21.11 2.95
C VAL A 144 2.13 20.77 4.42
N PHE A 145 3.10 19.90 4.65
CA PHE A 145 3.59 19.49 5.96
C PHE A 145 4.94 20.15 6.19
N THR A 146 5.11 20.83 7.32
CA THR A 146 6.43 21.34 7.75
C THR A 146 6.87 20.55 8.97
N LEU A 147 8.02 19.91 8.83
CA LEU A 147 8.67 19.08 9.84
C LEU A 147 9.43 19.96 10.85
N PRO A 148 9.75 19.46 12.06
CA PRO A 148 10.45 20.24 13.08
C PRO A 148 11.82 20.76 12.63
N GLY A 149 12.48 20.07 11.70
CA GLY A 149 13.74 20.52 11.08
C GLY A 149 13.59 21.63 10.03
N GLY A 150 12.37 22.13 9.80
CA GLY A 150 12.06 23.12 8.76
C GLY A 150 11.90 22.54 7.35
N GLY A 151 12.23 21.26 7.14
CA GLY A 151 11.94 20.52 5.93
C GLY A 151 10.44 20.49 5.63
N LYS A 152 10.09 20.54 4.34
CA LYS A 152 8.70 20.54 3.89
C LYS A 152 8.42 19.33 3.03
N VAL A 153 7.23 18.77 3.19
CA VAL A 153 6.66 17.74 2.31
C VAL A 153 5.33 18.28 1.78
N ARG A 154 5.18 18.36 0.46
CA ARG A 154 3.99 18.91 -0.21
C ARG A 154 3.34 17.84 -1.08
N ASP A 155 2.11 17.50 -0.77
CA ASP A 155 1.26 16.65 -1.60
C ASP A 155 0.44 17.49 -2.59
N THR A 156 0.76 17.35 -3.88
CA THR A 156 0.00 17.99 -4.98
C THR A 156 -1.11 17.11 -5.54
N GLY A 157 -1.26 15.87 -5.04
CA GLY A 157 -2.16 14.87 -5.58
C GLY A 157 -1.47 13.90 -6.55
N LYS A 158 -0.68 14.43 -7.50
CA LYS A 158 0.01 13.65 -8.55
C LYS A 158 1.48 13.35 -8.24
N GLU A 159 2.11 14.26 -7.50
CA GLU A 159 3.50 14.17 -7.08
C GLU A 159 3.64 14.67 -5.64
N VAL A 160 4.61 14.11 -4.91
CA VAL A 160 5.00 14.54 -3.56
C VAL A 160 6.32 15.26 -3.70
N LEU A 161 6.34 16.55 -3.38
CA LEU A 161 7.55 17.37 -3.40
C LEU A 161 8.11 17.46 -1.99
N PHE A 162 9.42 17.44 -1.84
CA PHE A 162 10.05 17.59 -0.54
C PHE A 162 11.26 18.54 -0.58
N SER A 163 11.67 19.04 0.57
CA SER A 163 12.90 19.83 0.70
C SER A 163 14.11 18.91 0.59
N GLY A 164 14.83 18.91 -0.54
CA GLY A 164 15.98 18.03 -0.74
C GLY A 164 17.22 18.33 0.12
N ALA A 165 17.24 19.47 0.81
CA ALA A 165 18.28 19.79 1.78
C ALA A 165 18.10 19.07 3.13
N ASP A 166 16.92 18.49 3.38
CA ASP A 166 16.59 17.80 4.62
C ASP A 166 16.35 16.30 4.34
N GLU A 167 17.26 15.46 4.81
CA GLU A 167 17.16 14.00 4.67
C GLU A 167 15.92 13.43 5.37
N LEU A 168 15.47 14.10 6.44
CA LEU A 168 14.27 13.69 7.16
C LEU A 168 13.03 13.91 6.28
N ALA A 169 12.97 15.04 5.58
CA ALA A 169 11.91 15.33 4.64
C ALA A 169 11.87 14.34 3.47
N ALA A 170 13.02 13.89 2.99
CA ALA A 170 13.11 12.85 1.96
C ALA A 170 12.54 11.51 2.46
N LYS A 171 12.98 11.03 3.62
CA LYS A 171 12.49 9.75 4.20
C LYS A 171 10.99 9.78 4.45
N VAL A 172 10.48 10.87 5.04
CA VAL A 172 9.04 11.03 5.29
C VAL A 172 8.26 11.11 3.99
N ALA A 173 8.77 11.81 2.97
CA ALA A 173 8.12 11.90 1.66
C ALA A 173 8.06 10.54 0.94
N GLU A 174 9.10 9.73 1.03
CA GLU A 174 9.10 8.36 0.49
C GLU A 174 8.10 7.46 1.22
N GLY A 175 8.09 7.48 2.55
CA GLY A 175 7.11 6.74 3.36
C GLY A 175 5.67 7.14 3.02
N TYR A 176 5.44 8.44 2.89
CA TYR A 176 4.16 9.01 2.49
C TYR A 176 3.72 8.57 1.08
N ALA A 177 4.63 8.68 0.10
CA ALA A 177 4.36 8.26 -1.26
C ALA A 177 4.09 6.76 -1.36
N ARG A 178 4.83 5.94 -0.60
CA ARG A 178 4.63 4.47 -0.54
C ARG A 178 3.26 4.12 0.02
N LYS A 179 2.81 4.83 1.04
CA LYS A 179 1.48 4.64 1.60
C LYS A 179 0.37 5.10 0.65
N LYS A 180 0.63 6.15 -0.14
CA LYS A 180 -0.34 6.73 -1.07
C LYS A 180 -0.50 5.95 -2.36
N TRP A 181 0.60 5.46 -2.93
CA TRP A 181 0.62 4.86 -4.26
C TRP A 181 1.20 3.45 -4.32
N GLY A 182 1.67 2.90 -3.21
CA GLY A 182 2.28 1.57 -3.15
C GLY A 182 3.76 1.57 -3.54
N THR A 183 4.24 0.46 -4.10
CA THR A 183 5.66 0.23 -4.40
C THR A 183 6.12 0.80 -5.75
N GLN A 184 5.20 1.29 -6.59
CA GLN A 184 5.49 1.84 -7.91
C GLN A 184 5.85 3.33 -7.82
N LEU A 185 7.03 3.62 -7.29
CA LEU A 185 7.50 4.99 -7.07
C LEU A 185 8.77 5.26 -7.88
N SER A 186 8.80 6.41 -8.52
CA SER A 186 10.01 7.01 -9.08
C SER A 186 10.40 8.21 -8.22
N VAL A 187 11.61 8.20 -7.67
CA VAL A 187 12.19 9.35 -6.97
C VAL A 187 13.12 10.06 -7.94
N TYR A 188 12.83 11.33 -8.23
CA TYR A 188 13.66 12.18 -9.08
C TYR A 188 13.98 13.49 -8.38
N LYS A 189 15.25 13.69 -8.03
CA LYS A 189 15.73 14.85 -7.26
C LYS A 189 14.93 15.00 -5.95
N ASN A 190 14.05 16.00 -5.89
CA ASN A 190 13.28 16.40 -4.72
C ASN A 190 11.77 16.10 -4.88
N CYS A 191 11.44 15.12 -5.73
CA CYS A 191 10.09 14.79 -6.15
C CYS A 191 9.89 13.28 -6.21
N VAL A 192 8.81 12.80 -5.60
CA VAL A 192 8.35 11.41 -5.73
C VAL A 192 7.11 11.38 -6.60
N ARG A 193 7.12 10.56 -7.64
CA ARG A 193 5.98 10.36 -8.56
C ARG A 193 5.59 8.90 -8.63
N PHE A 194 4.29 8.67 -8.83
CA PHE A 194 3.79 7.35 -9.18
C PHE A 194 4.27 6.94 -10.57
N GLU A 195 4.93 5.79 -10.66
CA GLU A 195 5.38 5.23 -11.93
C GLU A 195 4.36 4.21 -12.43
N LEU A 196 3.53 4.61 -13.38
CA LEU A 196 2.76 3.66 -14.17
C LEU A 196 3.78 2.88 -15.01
N LYS A 197 4.09 1.63 -14.65
CA LYS A 197 4.69 0.67 -15.58
C LYS A 197 3.78 0.63 -16.80
N HIS A 198 4.12 1.41 -17.82
CA HIS A 198 3.52 1.25 -19.13
C HIS A 198 3.96 -0.13 -19.59
N ASP A 199 2.99 -1.00 -19.84
CA ASP A 199 3.20 -2.20 -20.64
C ASP A 199 3.91 -1.77 -21.93
N TYR A 200 5.18 -2.13 -22.03
CA TYR A 200 5.89 -2.06 -23.29
C TYR A 200 5.28 -3.12 -24.21
N SER A 201 4.36 -2.71 -25.08
CA SER A 201 4.17 -3.36 -26.37
C SER A 201 3.75 -2.34 -27.42
N LEU A 202 4.68 -2.13 -28.37
CA LEU A 202 4.51 -1.50 -29.68
C LEU A 202 4.21 0.01 -29.70
N LYS A 203 5.29 0.81 -29.76
CA LYS A 203 5.55 1.72 -30.90
C LYS A 203 6.98 2.23 -30.86
N SER A 204 7.86 1.43 -31.46
CA SER A 204 9.18 1.84 -31.94
C SER A 204 9.04 2.95 -33.00
N HIS A 205 9.97 3.91 -32.96
CA HIS A 205 10.54 4.64 -34.09
C HIS A 205 9.71 5.68 -34.87
N LYS A 206 9.96 6.96 -34.53
CA LYS A 206 10.05 8.19 -35.36
C LYS A 206 9.62 9.35 -34.45
N LYS A 207 10.29 10.48 -34.32
CA LYS A 207 11.11 11.27 -35.25
C LYS A 207 11.62 12.43 -34.37
N TYR A 208 12.92 12.68 -34.27
CA TYR A 208 13.50 14.03 -34.06
C TYR A 208 15.01 13.91 -34.31
N ARG A 209 15.37 13.60 -35.55
CA ARG A 209 16.53 14.25 -36.18
C ARG A 209 15.91 15.25 -37.14
N ASP A 210 16.23 16.52 -36.92
CA ASP A 210 16.28 17.63 -37.88
C ASP A 210 16.01 18.94 -37.13
N ILE A 211 17.06 19.44 -36.46
CA ILE A 211 17.23 20.87 -36.24
C ILE A 211 18.60 21.22 -36.83
N THR A 212 18.61 21.39 -38.15
CA THR A 212 19.61 22.20 -38.84
C THR A 212 18.81 23.17 -39.69
N ARG A 213 18.73 24.41 -39.25
CA ARG A 213 18.80 25.57 -40.14
C ARG A 213 19.23 26.80 -39.36
#